data_AF-A0AB39R6F5-F1
#
_entry.id   AF-A0AB39R6F5-F1
#
_cell.length_a   1.000
_cell.length_b   1.000
_cell.length_c   1.000
_cell.angle_alpha   90.00
_cell.angle_beta   90.00
_cell.angle_gamma   90.00
#
_symmetry.space_group_name_H-M   'P 1'
#
loop_
_entity.id
_entity.type
_entity.pdbx_description
1 polymer ?
#
loop_
_entity_poly.entity_id
_entity_poly.type
_entity_poly.pdbx_seq_one_letter_code
_entity_poly.pdbx_strand_id
1 'polypeptide(L)' 'MFVLDDTGPAGITTRIHALHAAAADPALAGFLRDVPALAAALADLRNHGPSEPVWHPVQAPESTVAWSQSPHL' A
#
# COMPACT_ATOMS: atom_id res chain seq x y z
N MET A 1 -5.52 1.92 6.19
CA MET A 1 -4.28 1.15 6.29
C MET A 1 -4.61 -0.32 6.12
N PHE A 2 -3.98 -1.00 5.15
CA PHE A 2 -4.13 -2.44 4.94
C PHE A 2 -2.80 -3.13 5.18
N VAL A 3 -2.82 -4.21 5.94
CA VAL A 3 -1.65 -5.03 6.22
C VAL A 3 -1.91 -6.42 5.65
N LEU A 4 -1.04 -6.87 4.76
CA LEU A 4 -1.17 -8.16 4.08
C LEU A 4 -0.36 -9.22 4.81
N ASP A 5 -1.00 -10.35 5.10
CA ASP A 5 -0.35 -11.52 5.70
C ASP A 5 -0.58 -12.77 4.86
N ASP A 6 0.28 -13.76 5.07
CA ASP A 6 0.11 -15.15 4.63
C ASP A 6 -0.10 -15.39 3.13
N THR A 7 0.84 -14.89 2.33
CA THR A 7 1.26 -15.50 1.07
C THR A 7 2.76 -15.27 0.98
N GLY A 8 3.56 -16.20 0.44
CA GLY A 8 4.97 -15.91 0.16
C GLY A 8 5.13 -14.61 -0.67
N PRO A 9 6.35 -14.07 -0.81
CA PRO A 9 6.60 -12.73 -1.39
C PRO A 9 5.82 -12.44 -2.68
N ALA A 10 5.76 -13.41 -3.60
CA ALA A 10 5.02 -13.29 -4.85
C ALA A 10 3.50 -13.07 -4.68
N GLY A 11 2.87 -13.69 -3.68
CA GLY A 11 1.44 -13.52 -3.43
C GLY A 11 1.10 -12.19 -2.77
N ILE A 12 2.02 -11.64 -1.95
CA ILE A 12 1.86 -10.28 -1.42
C ILE A 12 1.95 -9.26 -2.56
N THR A 13 2.96 -9.37 -3.42
CA THR A 13 3.09 -8.53 -4.63
C THR A 13 1.83 -8.62 -5.50
N THR A 14 1.32 -9.83 -5.73
CA THR A 14 0.09 -10.05 -6.52
C THR A 14 -1.12 -9.35 -5.89
N ARG A 15 -1.28 -9.41 -4.57
CA ARG A 15 -2.39 -8.76 -3.86
C ARG A 15 -2.27 -7.24 -3.85
N ILE A 16 -1.05 -6.72 -3.70
CA ILE A 16 -0.77 -5.28 -3.86
C ILE A 16 -1.18 -4.85 -5.27
N HIS A 17 -0.75 -5.56 -6.31
CA HIS A 17 -1.15 -5.28 -7.69
C HIS A 17 -2.67 -5.34 -7.91
N ALA A 18 -3.34 -6.35 -7.34
CA ALA A 18 -4.80 -6.46 -7.41
C ALA A 18 -5.50 -5.27 -6.73
N LEU A 19 -4.98 -4.81 -5.59
CA LEU A 19 -5.49 -3.62 -4.91
C LEU A 19 -5.32 -2.37 -5.78
N HIS A 20 -4.18 -2.20 -6.44
CA HIS A 20 -3.97 -1.10 -7.38
C HIS A 20 -4.92 -1.16 -8.58
N ALA A 21 -5.12 -2.35 -9.15
CA ALA A 21 -6.06 -2.54 -10.24
C ALA A 21 -7.50 -2.19 -9.83
N ALA A 22 -7.92 -2.58 -8.62
CA ALA A 22 -9.22 -2.22 -8.08
C ALA A 22 -9.35 -0.71 -7.83
N ALA A 23 -8.28 -0.06 -7.36
CA ALA A 23 -8.23 1.38 -7.12
C ALA A 23 -8.33 2.25 -8.38
N ALA A 24 -8.09 1.67 -9.55
CA ALA A 24 -8.32 2.34 -10.83
C ALA A 24 -9.81 2.44 -11.20
N ASP A 25 -10.71 1.77 -10.47
CA ASP A 25 -12.16 1.95 -10.64
C ASP A 25 -12.54 3.43 -10.40
N PRO A 26 -13.26 4.09 -11.32
CA PRO A 26 -13.56 5.51 -11.22
C PRO A 26 -14.32 5.92 -9.95
N ALA A 27 -15.20 5.05 -9.42
CA ALA A 27 -15.94 5.33 -8.19
C ALA A 27 -15.02 5.28 -6.97
N LEU A 28 -14.03 4.39 -6.97
CA LEU A 28 -13.05 4.25 -5.90
C LEU A 28 -11.91 5.29 -6.02
N ALA A 29 -11.46 5.60 -7.24
CA ALA A 29 -10.42 6.59 -7.52
C ALA A 29 -10.82 7.99 -7.05
N GLY A 30 -12.11 8.33 -7.10
CA GLY A 30 -12.65 9.55 -6.50
C GLY A 30 -12.37 9.62 -5.00
N PHE A 31 -12.80 8.59 -4.26
CA PHE A 31 -12.60 8.48 -2.82
C PHE A 31 -11.12 8.45 -2.41
N LEU A 32 -10.29 7.73 -3.16
CA LEU A 32 -8.86 7.58 -2.89
C LEU A 32 -8.05 8.86 -3.15
N ARG A 33 -8.61 9.87 -3.82
CA ARG A 33 -7.98 11.20 -3.87
C ARG A 33 -8.14 11.97 -2.57
N ASP A 34 -9.26 11.77 -1.88
CA ASP A 34 -9.58 12.49 -0.64
C ASP A 34 -9.09 11.73 0.60
N VAL A 35 -8.94 10.41 0.50
CA VAL A 35 -8.45 9.55 1.59
C VAL A 35 -7.23 8.75 1.11
N PRO A 36 -6.01 9.15 1.49
CA PRO A 36 -4.80 8.39 1.16
C PRO A 36 -4.88 6.98 1.74
N ALA A 37 -4.61 5.98 0.89
CA ALA A 37 -4.55 4.58 1.28
C ALA A 37 -3.16 4.03 0.97
N LEU A 38 -2.62 3.28 1.92
CA LEU A 38 -1.33 2.60 1.82
C LEU A 38 -1.51 1.11 2.12
N ALA A 39 -0.70 0.29 1.45
CA ALA A 39 -0.56 -1.14 1.69
C ALA A 39 0.89 -1.49 2.02
N ALA A 40 1.10 -2.43 2.94
CA ALA A 40 2.42 -2.98 3.21
C ALA A 40 2.32 -4.47 3.53
N ALA A 41 3.40 -5.21 3.26
CA ALA A 41 3.56 -6.58 3.74
C ALA A 41 3.76 -6.58 5.27
N LEU A 42 3.09 -7.49 5.98
CA LEU A 42 3.34 -7.65 7.41
C LEU A 42 4.80 -8.05 7.70
N ALA A 43 5.41 -8.85 6.82
CA ALA A 43 6.81 -9.24 6.94
C ALA A 43 7.75 -8.02 6.87
N ASP A 44 7.50 -7.08 5.96
CA ASP A 44 8.33 -5.88 5.83
C ASP A 44 8.19 -4.96 7.03
N LEU A 45 6.97 -4.81 7.56
CA LEU A 45 6.73 -4.07 8.80
C LEU A 45 7.41 -4.73 10.01
N ARG A 46 7.47 -6.06 10.05
CA ARG A 46 8.15 -6.80 11.13
C ARG A 46 9.67 -6.67 11.06
N ASN A 47 10.23 -6.66 9.85
CA ASN A 47 11.68 -6.64 9.64
C ASN A 47 12.28 -5.23 9.71
N HIS A 48 11.58 -4.24 9.14
CA HIS A 48 12.11 -2.89 8.97
C HIS A 48 11.37 -1.87 9.84
N GLY A 49 10.14 -2.17 10.25
CA GLY A 49 9.30 -1.25 11.02
C GLY A 49 8.46 -0.32 10.14
N PRO A 50 7.45 0.33 10.72
CA PRO A 50 6.51 1.18 9.98
C PRO A 50 7.10 2.53 9.54
N SER A 51 8.23 2.95 10.10
CA SER A 51 8.88 4.22 9.73
C SER A 51 9.77 4.09 8.50
N GLU A 52 10.04 2.88 8.04
CA GLU A 52 10.83 2.61 6.83
C GLU A 52 9.97 2.71 5.57
N PRO A 53 10.58 2.92 4.38
CA PRO A 53 9.85 3.06 3.12
C PRO A 53 9.37 1.72 2.58
N VAL A 54 8.43 1.10 3.31
CA VAL A 54 7.81 -0.20 3.00
C VAL A 54 6.33 -0.09 2.67
N TRP A 55 5.78 1.13 2.70
CA TRP A 55 4.37 1.38 2.38
C TRP A 55 4.21 1.73 0.91
N HIS A 56 3.33 1.03 0.22
CA HIS A 56 2.97 1.25 -1.17
C HIS A 56 1.70 2.12 -1.24
N PRO A 57 1.78 3.36 -1.76
CA PRO A 57 0.60 4.19 -1.99
C PRO A 57 -0.28 3.57 -3.06
N VAL A 58 -1.57 3.41 -2.77
CA VAL A 58 -2.53 2.73 -3.67
C VAL A 58 -2.64 3.42 -5.04
N GLN A 59 -2.35 4.72 -5.13
CA GLN A 59 -2.36 5.51 -6.36
C GLN A 59 -1.00 5.48 -7.10
N ALA A 60 0.08 5.04 -6.45
CA ALA A 60 1.44 5.03 -6.98
C ALA A 60 2.15 3.69 -6.67
N PRO A 61 1.74 2.59 -7.34
CA PRO A 61 2.21 1.22 -7.08
C PRO A 61 3.73 1.02 -7.06
N GLU A 62 4.43 1.74 -7.93
CA GLU A 62 5.87 1.61 -8.13
C GLU A 62 6.69 2.39 -7.09
N SER A 63 6.02 3.09 -6.17
CA SER A 63 6.66 3.89 -5.13
C SER A 63 6.48 3.25 -3.76
N THR A 64 7.49 3.43 -2.91
CA THR A 64 7.37 3.16 -1.48
C THR A 64 7.67 4.41 -0.68
N VAL A 65 6.97 4.58 0.44
CA VAL A 65 7.08 5.74 1.33
C VAL A 65 7.17 5.30 2.78
N ALA A 66 7.83 6.11 3.61
CA ALA A 66 7.72 5.98 5.05
C ALA A 66 6.32 6.41 5.50
N TRP A 67 5.77 5.80 6.55
CA TRP A 67 4.46 6.18 7.08
C TRP A 67 4.36 7.68 7.38
N SER A 68 5.41 8.24 7.98
CA SER A 68 5.51 9.65 8.38
C SER A 68 5.62 10.64 7.22
N GLN A 69 5.88 10.16 6.00
CA GLN A 69 6.04 10.99 4.79
C GLN A 69 4.84 10.89 3.85
N SER A 70 3.77 10.22 4.29
CA SER A 70 2.53 10.12 3.53
C SER A 70 1.94 11.53 3.34
N PRO A 71 1.84 12.05 2.11
CA PRO A 71 1.19 13.33 1.90
C PRO A 71 -0.26 13.18 2.37
N HIS A 72 -0.66 14.04 3.32
CA HIS A 72 -2.00 14.13 3.93
C HIS A 72 -2.28 13.31 5.21
N LEU A 73 -1.26 12.87 5.98
CA LEU A 73 -1.42 12.61 7.43
C LEU A 73 -1.00 13.81 8.27
#